data_AF-A0A6M0F7H7-F1
#
_entry.id   AF-A0A6M0F7H7-F1
#
_cell.length_a   1.000
_cell.length_b   1.000
_cell.length_c   1.000
_cell.angle_alpha   90.00
_cell.angle_beta   90.00
_cell.angle_gamma   90.00
#
_symmetry.space_group_name_H-M   'P 1'
#
loop_
_entity.id
_entity.type
_entity.pdbx_description
1 polymer ?
#
loop_
_entity_poly.entity_id
_entity_poly.type
_entity_poly.pdbx_seq_one_letter_code
_entity_poly.pdbx_strand_id
1 'polypeptide(L)'
;MVVSLAISMITLRSYNHSQITTQSRSQQVIHNMATPAIDRAKAKLEYLFQKDPRFPNGLPGELTLEELLSDAPGVLADVDDAYTFPDETRMDVNDDEALDAGWQYRVDSDGDGETDTTVGYSIILGTPSNASSMADASDGAIAIRANALEVRHGPLSGAT
;
A
#
# COMPACT_ATOMS: atom_id res chain seq x y z
N MET A 1 41.24 24.40 25.01
CA MET A 1 39.97 23.66 25.16
C MET A 1 38.76 24.30 24.46
N VAL A 2 38.93 25.34 23.63
CA VAL A 2 37.81 25.98 22.88
C VAL A 2 37.69 25.44 21.44
N VAL A 3 38.83 25.13 20.82
CA VAL A 3 38.89 24.62 19.44
C VAL A 3 38.31 23.20 19.33
N SER A 4 38.54 22.33 20.32
CA SER A 4 37.95 20.98 20.36
C SER A 4 36.43 21.02 20.42
N LEU A 5 35.86 21.92 21.23
CA LEU A 5 34.41 22.08 21.35
C LEU A 5 33.79 22.60 20.04
N ALA A 6 34.44 23.56 19.38
CA ALA A 6 34.00 24.07 18.08
C ALA A 6 34.00 22.97 17.00
N ILE A 7 35.05 22.16 16.94
CA ILE A 7 35.15 21.03 16.00
C ILE A 7 34.03 20.03 16.28
N SER A 8 33.84 19.61 17.55
CA SER A 8 32.76 18.68 17.92
C SER A 8 31.37 19.21 17.56
N MET A 9 31.12 20.51 17.77
CA MET A 9 29.84 21.14 17.46
C MET A 9 29.59 21.23 15.94
N ILE A 10 30.63 21.49 15.14
CA ILE A 10 30.54 21.51 13.68
C ILE A 10 30.24 20.11 13.13
N THR A 11 30.92 19.07 13.62
CA THR A 11 30.64 17.67 13.22
C THR A 11 29.22 17.25 13.57
N LEU A 12 28.72 17.61 14.76
CA LEU A 12 27.36 17.28 15.17
C LEU A 12 26.32 17.95 14.25
N ARG A 13 26.56 19.21 13.87
CA ARG A 13 25.67 19.95 12.95
C ARG A 13 25.70 19.35 11.54
N SER A 14 26.87 19.00 11.04
CA SER A 14 27.03 18.35 9.73
C SER A 14 26.28 17.01 9.68
N TYR A 15 26.41 16.21 10.73
CA TYR A 15 25.71 14.94 10.87
C TYR A 15 24.18 15.14 10.86
N ASN A 16 23.66 16.05 11.69
CA ASN A 16 22.23 16.34 11.75
C ASN A 16 21.67 16.85 10.40
N HIS A 17 22.39 17.71 9.70
CA HIS A 17 21.92 18.23 8.41
C HIS A 17 21.89 17.15 7.32
N SER A 18 22.92 16.28 7.29
CA SER A 18 22.95 15.14 6.37
C SER A 18 21.73 14.23 6.57
N GLN A 19 21.39 13.92 7.82
CA GLN A 19 20.23 13.09 8.14
C GLN A 19 18.91 13.70 7.64
N ILE A 20 18.72 15.01 7.83
CA ILE A 20 17.52 15.73 7.35
C ILE A 20 17.42 15.69 5.82
N THR A 21 18.53 15.90 5.11
CA THR A 21 18.54 15.88 3.64
C THR A 21 18.31 14.48 3.06
N THR A 22 18.84 13.44 3.70
CA THR A 22 18.62 12.05 3.30
C THR A 22 17.15 11.66 3.48
N GLN A 23 16.55 12.03 4.62
CA GLN A 23 15.13 11.77 4.88
C GLN A 23 14.22 12.51 3.88
N SER A 24 14.51 13.78 3.58
CA SER A 24 13.72 14.55 2.62
C SER A 24 13.80 14.00 1.19
N ARG A 25 14.97 13.54 0.74
CA ARG A 25 15.12 12.89 -0.58
C ARG A 25 14.38 11.56 -0.65
N SER A 26 14.50 10.73 0.38
CA SER A 26 13.77 9.45 0.46
C SER A 26 12.26 9.67 0.42
N GLN A 27 11.74 10.67 1.14
CA GLN A 27 10.31 11.01 1.10
C GLN A 27 9.85 11.47 -0.29
N GLN A 28 10.65 12.26 -1.01
CA GLN A 28 10.30 12.69 -2.36
C GLN A 28 10.27 11.53 -3.36
N VAL A 29 11.23 10.60 -3.24
CA VAL A 29 11.25 9.36 -4.05
C VAL A 29 10.02 8.51 -3.75
N ILE A 30 9.72 8.25 -2.47
CA ILE A 30 8.52 7.49 -2.06
C ILE A 30 7.24 8.16 -2.59
N HIS A 31 7.13 9.49 -2.48
CA HIS A 31 5.94 10.20 -2.93
C HIS A 31 5.74 10.08 -4.45
N ASN A 32 6.81 10.31 -5.23
CA ASN A 32 6.77 10.19 -6.68
C ASN A 32 6.47 8.76 -7.14
N MET A 33 6.87 7.76 -6.37
CA MET A 33 6.60 6.34 -6.63
C MET A 33 5.20 5.91 -6.19
N ALA A 34 4.62 6.58 -5.18
CA ALA A 34 3.27 6.27 -4.69
C ALA A 34 2.16 6.88 -5.56
N THR A 35 2.41 8.02 -6.23
CA THR A 35 1.40 8.67 -7.08
C THR A 35 0.82 7.73 -8.15
N PRO A 36 1.64 7.01 -8.95
CA PRO A 36 1.10 6.12 -9.97
C PRO A 36 0.34 4.93 -9.35
N ALA A 37 0.75 4.43 -8.19
CA ALA A 37 0.03 3.36 -7.49
C ALA A 37 -1.37 3.81 -7.08
N ILE A 38 -1.51 5.04 -6.56
CA ILE A 38 -2.80 5.63 -6.18
C ILE A 38 -3.70 5.84 -7.39
N ASP A 39 -3.16 6.40 -8.48
CA ASP A 39 -3.93 6.64 -9.70
C ASP A 39 -4.44 5.33 -10.33
N ARG A 40 -3.60 4.27 -10.32
CA ARG A 40 -3.98 2.93 -10.77
C ARG A 40 -5.03 2.30 -9.87
N ALA A 41 -4.88 2.40 -8.55
CA ALA A 41 -5.88 1.91 -7.59
C ALA A 41 -7.24 2.61 -7.80
N LYS A 42 -7.22 3.93 -8.04
CA LYS A 42 -8.43 4.70 -8.37
C LYS A 42 -9.07 4.22 -9.67
N ALA A 43 -8.28 3.97 -10.72
CA ALA A 43 -8.80 3.46 -11.99
C ALA A 43 -9.47 2.08 -11.84
N LYS A 44 -8.91 1.20 -11.00
CA LYS A 44 -9.50 -0.12 -10.68
C LYS A 44 -10.82 0.02 -9.94
N LEU A 45 -10.89 0.90 -8.94
CA LEU A 45 -12.14 1.21 -8.23
C LEU A 45 -13.19 1.82 -9.17
N GLU A 46 -12.77 2.72 -10.06
CA GLU A 46 -13.67 3.32 -11.04
C GLU A 46 -14.25 2.27 -12.00
N TYR A 47 -13.41 1.33 -12.45
CA TYR A 47 -13.85 0.20 -13.26
C TYR A 47 -14.85 -0.68 -12.51
N LEU A 48 -14.55 -1.05 -11.26
CA LEU A 48 -15.42 -1.87 -10.40
C LEU A 48 -16.83 -1.28 -10.27
N PHE A 49 -16.94 0.04 -10.04
CA PHE A 49 -18.25 0.67 -9.78
C PHE A 49 -19.01 1.13 -11.03
N GLN A 50 -18.32 1.43 -12.14
CA GLN A 50 -18.98 2.02 -13.32
C GLN A 50 -19.09 1.06 -14.51
N LYS A 51 -18.14 0.15 -14.67
CA LYS A 51 -17.96 -0.61 -15.92
C LYS A 51 -18.07 -2.11 -15.74
N ASP A 52 -17.84 -2.64 -14.54
CA ASP A 52 -17.89 -4.08 -14.32
C ASP A 52 -19.34 -4.61 -14.47
N PRO A 53 -19.63 -5.46 -15.48
CA PRO A 53 -20.96 -6.03 -15.68
C PRO A 53 -21.36 -7.06 -14.61
N ARG A 54 -20.41 -7.50 -13.78
CA ARG A 54 -20.61 -8.44 -12.66
C ARG A 54 -21.16 -7.75 -11.43
N PHE A 55 -21.07 -6.42 -11.40
CA PHE A 55 -21.53 -5.64 -10.28
C PHE A 55 -23.03 -5.90 -10.06
N PRO A 56 -23.45 -6.39 -8.88
CA PRO A 56 -24.84 -6.72 -8.64
C PRO A 56 -25.70 -5.44 -8.60
N ASN A 57 -26.96 -5.58 -9.00
CA ASN A 57 -27.94 -4.48 -8.94
C ASN A 57 -28.28 -4.15 -7.46
N GLY A 58 -27.48 -3.30 -6.82
CA GLY A 58 -27.66 -2.89 -5.42
C GLY A 58 -26.38 -2.38 -4.77
N LEU A 59 -26.38 -2.22 -3.44
CA LEU A 59 -25.16 -2.05 -2.66
C LEU A 59 -24.62 -3.44 -2.30
N PRO A 60 -23.50 -3.88 -2.89
CA PRO A 60 -22.92 -5.18 -2.55
C PRO A 60 -22.35 -5.18 -1.12
N GLY A 61 -22.33 -6.37 -0.51
CA GLY A 61 -21.66 -6.59 0.77
C GLY A 61 -20.15 -6.70 0.58
N GLU A 62 -19.40 -6.37 1.63
CA GLU A 62 -17.92 -6.33 1.64
C GLU A 62 -17.27 -7.56 0.99
N LEU A 63 -17.67 -8.76 1.40
CA LEU A 63 -17.17 -10.03 0.84
C LEU A 63 -17.32 -10.13 -0.67
N THR A 64 -18.44 -9.65 -1.22
CA THR A 64 -18.68 -9.68 -2.67
C THR A 64 -17.78 -8.69 -3.40
N LEU A 65 -17.47 -7.52 -2.82
CA LEU A 65 -16.52 -6.58 -3.44
C LEU A 65 -15.11 -7.17 -3.44
N GLU A 66 -14.73 -7.81 -2.34
CA GLU A 66 -13.42 -8.47 -2.21
C GLU A 66 -13.27 -9.59 -3.23
N GLU A 67 -14.26 -10.49 -3.34
CA GLU A 67 -14.29 -11.57 -4.34
C GLU A 67 -14.23 -11.07 -5.78
N LEU A 68 -14.92 -9.97 -6.09
CA LEU A 68 -14.89 -9.36 -7.43
C LEU A 68 -13.51 -8.79 -7.75
N LEU A 69 -12.83 -8.22 -6.75
CA LEU A 69 -11.54 -7.54 -6.94
C LEU A 69 -10.35 -8.52 -6.93
N SER A 70 -10.44 -9.59 -6.14
CA SER A 70 -9.46 -10.70 -6.15
C SER A 70 -9.60 -11.63 -7.36
N ASP A 71 -10.68 -11.49 -8.15
CA ASP A 71 -11.03 -12.38 -9.26
C ASP A 71 -10.99 -13.86 -8.83
N ALA A 72 -11.42 -14.12 -7.58
CA ALA A 72 -11.30 -15.43 -6.96
C ALA A 72 -12.05 -16.50 -7.78
N PRO A 73 -11.45 -17.68 -8.00
CA PRO A 73 -12.03 -18.74 -8.81
C PRO A 73 -13.24 -19.34 -8.09
N GLY A 74 -14.44 -18.81 -8.35
CA GLY A 74 -15.64 -19.36 -7.73
C GLY A 74 -16.94 -18.60 -7.99
N VAL A 75 -16.88 -17.29 -8.24
CA VAL A 75 -18.12 -16.52 -8.42
C VAL A 75 -18.27 -15.98 -9.83
N LEU A 76 -17.28 -15.30 -10.40
CA LEU A 76 -17.39 -14.74 -11.76
C LEU A 76 -16.01 -14.54 -12.38
N ALA A 77 -15.08 -15.50 -12.27
CA ALA A 77 -13.71 -15.32 -12.78
C ALA A 77 -13.70 -14.87 -14.25
N ASP A 78 -12.99 -13.78 -14.58
CA ASP A 78 -12.78 -13.42 -15.98
C ASP A 78 -11.81 -14.37 -16.66
N VAL A 79 -11.98 -14.54 -17.96
CA VAL A 79 -10.97 -15.24 -18.77
C VAL A 79 -9.74 -14.35 -18.96
N ASP A 80 -9.88 -13.04 -18.74
CA ASP A 80 -8.86 -12.02 -18.89
C ASP A 80 -8.90 -11.13 -17.63
N ASP A 81 -7.95 -11.27 -16.69
CA ASP A 81 -7.91 -10.55 -15.38
C ASP A 81 -8.05 -9.02 -15.58
N ALA A 82 -9.30 -8.55 -15.58
CA ALA A 82 -9.67 -7.20 -16.01
C ALA A 82 -9.10 -6.10 -15.10
N TYR A 83 -8.63 -6.49 -13.92
CA TYR A 83 -8.10 -5.61 -12.89
C TYR A 83 -6.57 -5.55 -12.88
N THR A 84 -5.88 -6.28 -13.76
CA THR A 84 -4.42 -6.28 -13.86
C THR A 84 -3.96 -5.56 -15.13
N PHE A 85 -3.10 -4.54 -14.96
CA PHE A 85 -2.49 -3.89 -16.11
C PHE A 85 -1.38 -4.75 -16.73
N PRO A 86 -1.03 -4.56 -18.03
CA PRO A 86 -0.03 -5.40 -18.71
C PRO A 86 1.37 -5.39 -18.08
N ASP A 87 1.71 -4.34 -17.33
CA ASP A 87 2.97 -4.15 -16.63
C ASP A 87 2.90 -4.52 -15.13
N GLU A 88 1.81 -5.15 -14.70
CA GLU A 88 1.56 -5.53 -13.31
C GLU A 88 1.56 -7.04 -13.11
N THR A 89 1.87 -7.42 -11.87
CA THR A 89 1.75 -8.81 -11.40
C THR A 89 0.90 -8.82 -10.15
N ARG A 90 -0.06 -9.74 -10.09
CA ARG A 90 -0.84 -10.00 -8.87
C ARG A 90 0.07 -10.49 -7.76
N MET A 91 -0.23 -10.10 -6.53
CA MET A 91 0.49 -10.55 -5.34
C MET A 91 -0.46 -11.19 -4.35
N ASP A 92 0.03 -12.24 -3.70
CA ASP A 92 -0.53 -12.81 -2.48
C ASP A 92 0.06 -11.99 -1.31
N VAL A 93 -0.80 -11.33 -0.53
CA VAL A 93 -0.38 -10.39 0.52
C VAL A 93 -0.20 -11.11 1.86
N ASN A 94 -0.99 -12.15 2.11
CA ASN A 94 -1.03 -12.90 3.38
C ASN A 94 -0.34 -14.27 3.31
N ASP A 95 0.19 -14.66 2.15
CA ASP A 95 0.87 -15.93 1.85
C ASP A 95 -0.06 -17.15 2.05
N ASP A 96 -1.34 -17.00 1.67
CA ASP A 96 -2.37 -18.04 1.79
C ASP A 96 -2.58 -18.89 0.52
N GLU A 97 -1.72 -18.70 -0.48
CA GLU A 97 -1.76 -19.34 -1.81
C GLU A 97 -2.95 -18.90 -2.68
N ALA A 98 -3.73 -17.90 -2.26
CA ALA A 98 -4.76 -17.25 -3.05
C ALA A 98 -4.29 -15.87 -3.55
N LEU A 99 -4.82 -15.45 -4.70
CA LEU A 99 -4.53 -14.13 -5.21
C LEU A 99 -5.43 -13.12 -4.51
N ASP A 100 -4.83 -12.12 -3.88
CA ASP A 100 -5.54 -11.02 -3.25
C ASP A 100 -5.82 -9.87 -4.23
N ALA A 101 -6.58 -8.88 -3.75
CA ALA A 101 -6.68 -7.55 -4.35
C ALA A 101 -5.38 -6.73 -4.19
N GLY A 102 -4.25 -7.33 -4.55
CA GLY A 102 -2.89 -6.77 -4.48
C GLY A 102 -2.16 -6.87 -5.81
N TRP A 103 -1.41 -5.81 -6.14
CA TRP A 103 -0.63 -5.73 -7.37
C TRP A 103 0.73 -5.11 -7.10
N GLN A 104 1.70 -5.52 -7.91
CA GLN A 104 3.02 -4.93 -7.93
C GLN A 104 3.47 -4.62 -9.35
N TYR A 105 4.28 -3.57 -9.48
CA TYR A 105 4.95 -3.19 -10.72
C TYR A 105 6.35 -2.67 -10.41
N ARG A 106 7.25 -2.71 -11.40
CA ARG A 106 8.60 -2.19 -11.26
C ARG A 106 8.70 -0.77 -11.81
N VAL A 107 9.43 0.07 -11.11
CA VAL A 107 9.71 1.45 -11.51
C VAL A 107 11.21 1.71 -11.51
N ASP A 108 11.61 2.57 -12.43
CA ASP A 108 12.90 3.22 -12.41
C ASP A 108 12.85 4.36 -11.38
N SER A 109 13.63 4.21 -10.30
CA SER A 109 13.63 5.14 -9.17
C SER A 109 14.61 6.30 -9.32
N ASP A 110 15.65 6.16 -10.15
CA ASP A 110 16.73 7.14 -10.29
C ASP A 110 16.91 7.68 -11.72
N GLY A 111 16.09 7.20 -12.66
CA GLY A 111 16.01 7.68 -14.03
C GLY A 111 17.12 7.13 -14.93
N ASP A 112 17.75 6.02 -14.56
CA ASP A 112 18.88 5.43 -15.30
C ASP A 112 18.46 4.47 -16.42
N GLY A 113 17.16 4.15 -16.52
CA GLY A 113 16.58 3.28 -17.52
C GLY A 113 16.52 1.80 -17.11
N GLU A 114 17.03 1.42 -15.94
CA GLU A 114 16.78 0.13 -15.30
C GLU A 114 15.61 0.25 -14.31
N THR A 115 14.89 -0.86 -14.11
CA THR A 115 13.81 -0.87 -13.12
C THR A 115 14.35 -1.48 -11.84
N ASP A 116 14.73 -0.67 -10.86
CA ASP A 116 15.36 -1.16 -9.62
C ASP A 116 14.38 -1.38 -8.48
N THR A 117 13.25 -0.70 -8.51
CA THR A 117 12.35 -0.68 -7.36
C THR A 117 10.99 -1.29 -7.68
N THR A 118 10.53 -2.19 -6.80
CA THR A 118 9.18 -2.73 -6.86
C THR A 118 8.24 -1.88 -6.01
N VAL A 119 7.15 -1.42 -6.61
CA VAL A 119 6.05 -0.76 -5.91
C VAL A 119 4.89 -1.74 -5.84
N GLY A 120 4.53 -2.13 -4.62
CA GLY A 120 3.35 -2.94 -4.33
C GLY A 120 2.24 -2.09 -3.71
N TYR A 121 1.00 -2.36 -4.09
CA TYR A 121 -0.19 -1.76 -3.48
C TYR A 121 -1.33 -2.76 -3.42
N SER A 122 -2.19 -2.62 -2.43
CA SER A 122 -3.39 -3.44 -2.27
C SER A 122 -4.59 -2.58 -1.93
N ILE A 123 -5.77 -3.09 -2.27
CA ILE A 123 -7.05 -2.49 -1.92
C ILE A 123 -7.72 -3.43 -0.92
N ILE A 124 -7.80 -2.98 0.33
CA ILE A 124 -8.39 -3.76 1.41
C ILE A 124 -9.75 -3.16 1.74
N LEU A 125 -10.79 -3.99 1.62
CA LEU A 125 -12.17 -3.66 1.88
C LEU A 125 -12.60 -4.58 3.01
N GLY A 126 -12.30 -4.18 4.25
CA GLY A 126 -12.43 -5.05 5.41
C GLY A 126 -12.86 -4.28 6.64
N THR A 127 -13.99 -4.66 7.24
CA THR A 127 -14.36 -4.22 8.58
C THR A 127 -13.97 -5.30 9.58
N PRO A 128 -13.03 -5.00 10.49
CA PRO A 128 -12.53 -5.99 11.43
C PRO A 128 -13.63 -6.44 12.39
N SER A 129 -13.70 -7.74 12.62
CA SER A 129 -14.74 -8.37 13.44
C SER A 129 -14.76 -7.86 14.89
N ASN A 130 -13.63 -7.35 15.39
CA ASN A 130 -13.48 -6.84 16.76
C ASN A 130 -12.64 -5.56 16.80
N ALA A 131 -13.29 -4.39 16.79
CA ALA A 131 -12.60 -3.08 16.86
C ALA A 131 -11.59 -2.96 18.03
N SER A 132 -11.88 -3.63 19.16
CA SER A 132 -11.05 -3.63 20.35
C SER A 132 -9.70 -4.35 20.18
N SER A 133 -9.61 -5.36 19.30
CA SER A 133 -8.36 -6.09 19.05
C SER A 133 -7.35 -5.28 18.23
N MET A 134 -7.81 -4.28 17.45
CA MET A 134 -6.92 -3.37 16.72
C MET A 134 -6.22 -2.33 17.61
N ALA A 135 -6.59 -2.23 18.89
CA ALA A 135 -5.89 -1.37 19.84
C ALA A 135 -4.57 -2.01 20.33
N ASP A 136 -4.43 -3.33 20.23
CA ASP A 136 -3.25 -4.05 20.70
C ASP A 136 -2.06 -3.85 19.75
N ALA A 137 -1.03 -3.14 20.19
CA ALA A 137 0.16 -2.86 19.38
C ALA A 137 1.31 -3.85 19.62
N SER A 138 1.06 -5.00 20.27
CA SER A 138 2.07 -6.04 20.43
C SER A 138 2.44 -6.67 19.08
N ASP A 139 3.71 -7.10 18.93
CA ASP A 139 4.22 -7.70 17.68
C ASP A 139 3.38 -8.91 17.24
N GLY A 140 2.93 -9.73 18.19
CA GLY A 140 2.05 -10.87 17.91
C GLY A 140 0.67 -10.45 17.39
N ALA A 141 0.07 -9.41 17.97
CA ALA A 141 -1.21 -8.88 17.50
C ALA A 141 -1.06 -8.21 16.12
N ILE A 142 0.05 -7.53 15.86
CA ILE A 142 0.37 -6.96 14.54
C ILE A 142 0.50 -8.08 13.49
N ALA A 143 1.21 -9.16 13.80
CA ALA A 143 1.38 -10.28 12.88
C ALA A 143 0.04 -10.97 12.55
N ILE A 144 -0.80 -11.21 13.56
CA ILE A 144 -2.14 -11.79 13.37
C ILE A 144 -3.00 -10.88 12.49
N ARG A 145 -2.98 -9.56 12.76
CA ARG A 145 -3.73 -8.60 11.94
C ARG A 145 -3.21 -8.51 10.51
N ALA A 146 -1.89 -8.54 10.32
CA ALA A 146 -1.29 -8.50 8.99
C ALA A 146 -1.73 -9.71 8.15
N ASN A 147 -1.77 -10.90 8.74
CA ASN A 147 -2.28 -12.10 8.08
C ASN A 147 -3.79 -12.01 7.78
N ALA A 148 -4.56 -11.34 8.64
CA ALA A 148 -5.96 -11.05 8.40
C ALA A 148 -6.22 -9.79 7.54
N LEU A 149 -5.17 -9.19 6.95
CA LEU A 149 -5.24 -7.94 6.18
C LEU A 149 -5.89 -6.76 6.93
N GLU A 150 -5.85 -6.76 8.26
CA GLU A 150 -6.44 -5.72 9.09
C GLU A 150 -5.47 -4.54 9.28
N VAL A 151 -5.85 -3.36 8.78
CA VAL A 151 -5.09 -2.13 8.95
C VAL A 151 -5.87 -1.13 9.79
N ARG A 152 -5.21 -0.59 10.83
CA ARG A 152 -5.75 0.53 11.60
C ARG A 152 -5.18 1.85 11.08
N HIS A 153 -6.03 2.73 10.59
CA HIS A 153 -5.65 4.13 10.43
C HIS A 153 -5.55 4.82 11.80
N GLY A 154 -4.55 5.68 11.98
CA GLY A 154 -4.49 6.54 13.16
C GLY A 154 -5.76 7.40 13.29
N PRO A 155 -6.01 8.02 14.46
CA PRO A 155 -7.11 8.98 14.58
C PRO A 155 -6.94 10.04 13.47
N LEU A 156 -7.91 10.12 12.57
CA LEU A 156 -7.99 11.18 11.60
C LEU A 156 -8.28 12.45 12.41
N SER A 157 -7.24 13.24 12.69
CA SER A 157 -7.39 14.52 13.37
C SER A 157 -8.10 15.49 12.41
N GLY A 158 -9.43 15.39 12.39
CA GLY A 158 -10.34 16.19 11.58
C GLY A 158 -11.60 16.47 12.37
N ALA A 159 -11.44 16.99 13.59
CA ALA A 159 -12.51 17.63 14.34
C ALA A 159 -11.95 18.93 14.90
N THR A 160 -12.18 20.02 14.16
CA THR A 160 -12.27 21.37 14.74
C THR A 160 -13.72 21.64 15.07
#